data_AF-A0A527WZ00-F1
#
_entry.id   AF-A0A527WZ00-F1
#
_cell.length_a   1.000
_cell.length_b   1.000
_cell.length_c   1.000
_cell.angle_alpha   90.00
_cell.angle_beta   90.00
_cell.angle_gamma   90.00
#
_symmetry.space_group_name_H-M   'P 1'
#
loop_
_entity.id
_entity.type
_entity.pdbx_description
1 polymer ?
#
loop_
_entity_poly.entity_id
_entity_poly.type
_entity_poly.pdbx_seq_one_letter_code
_entity_poly.pdbx_strand_id
1 'polypeptide(L)'
;NRKVRHPEKTLAVVDHNVSTSPERKFGIKNEESRIQVEALAKNAKDFGIEYYSENDVRQGIVHIIGPEQGFTLPGMTIVCGDSHTSTHGAFGALAHGIGTSEVEHVLATQTLIQRKAKNMLVRVDGQLPEGVTAKDIILAIIGEIGTAGGTGYVIEYAGEAIRSLSMEGRMTICNMSIEAGARAGLIAPDETTFAYVKDKPRAPKGAAWDAALAYWKTLKSDEGAHFDKVIVLDAAKLPPIVSWGSSPEDVVSVQGIVPNPDDITDENKRSSKHRALEYMGLTPGTKITDIELDRVFIGSCTNGRIEDLRAAAKVVEGKKVNPRVNAMIVPGSGLVKEQAEAEGLDKIFLAAGFDWREPGCSMCLAMNDDRLKPHERCASTSNRNFEGRQGFKGRTHLVSPAMAAAAAIAGHFVDIRDWK
;
A
#
# COMPACT_ATOMS: atom_id res chain seq x y z
N ASN A 1 20.72 24.70 20.77
CA ASN A 1 20.01 23.44 20.43
C ASN A 1 18.56 23.73 20.13
N ARG A 2 18.14 23.55 18.88
CA ARG A 2 16.74 23.69 18.45
C ARG A 2 15.93 22.52 19.04
N LYS A 3 14.77 22.80 19.63
CA LYS A 3 13.87 21.77 20.18
C LYS A 3 12.80 21.40 19.15
N VAL A 4 12.22 20.21 19.27
CA VAL A 4 10.98 19.84 18.57
C VAL A 4 9.83 20.62 19.21
N ARG A 5 9.02 21.29 18.39
CA ARG A 5 7.98 22.23 18.85
C ARG A 5 6.81 21.52 19.52
N HIS A 6 6.38 20.39 18.96
CA HIS A 6 5.25 19.59 19.43
C HIS A 6 5.60 18.09 19.36
N PRO A 7 6.45 17.59 20.28
CA PRO A 7 6.83 16.18 20.29
C PRO A 7 5.63 15.24 20.48
N GLU A 8 4.57 15.67 21.18
CA GLU A 8 3.33 14.92 21.40
C GLU A 8 2.50 14.68 20.13
N LYS A 9 2.77 15.44 19.07
CA LYS A 9 2.15 15.28 17.74
C LYS A 9 2.99 14.43 16.78
N THR A 10 4.10 13.88 17.25
CA THR A 10 5.07 13.13 16.43
C THR A 10 5.18 11.70 16.93
N LEU A 11 5.11 10.75 16.00
CA LEU A 11 5.41 9.34 16.25
C LEU A 11 6.60 8.92 15.40
N ALA A 12 7.59 8.27 16.01
CA ALA A 12 8.70 7.64 15.32
C ALA A 12 8.53 6.11 15.33
N VAL A 13 8.80 5.47 14.21
CA VAL A 13 8.75 4.00 14.06
C VAL A 13 9.93 3.52 13.23
N VAL A 14 10.30 2.25 13.38
CA VAL A 14 11.31 1.56 12.56
C VAL A 14 10.70 0.42 11.76
N ASP A 15 10.60 0.63 10.45
CA ASP A 15 9.94 -0.29 9.51
C ASP A 15 10.77 -0.62 8.26
N HIS A 16 11.71 0.24 7.88
CA HIS A 16 12.53 0.09 6.68
C HIS A 16 13.81 -0.74 6.88
N ASN A 17 14.46 -0.61 8.04
CA ASN A 17 15.75 -1.26 8.35
C ASN A 17 15.62 -2.46 9.28
N VAL A 18 14.39 -2.89 9.56
CA VAL A 18 14.12 -4.06 10.39
C VAL A 18 14.04 -5.31 9.51
N SER A 19 14.64 -6.39 9.99
CA SER A 19 14.49 -7.69 9.33
C SER A 19 13.09 -8.24 9.57
N THR A 20 12.50 -8.87 8.55
CA THR A 20 11.26 -9.64 8.71
C THR A 20 11.52 -11.12 9.01
N SER A 21 12.79 -11.52 9.08
CA SER A 21 13.15 -12.87 9.52
C SER A 21 12.77 -13.08 11.00
N PRO A 22 12.28 -14.26 11.39
CA PRO A 22 12.11 -14.64 12.80
C PRO A 22 13.42 -14.55 13.62
N GLU A 23 14.57 -14.53 12.96
CA GLU A 23 15.87 -14.31 13.61
C GLU A 23 16.07 -12.88 14.13
N ARG A 24 15.20 -11.91 13.78
CA ARG A 24 15.31 -10.53 14.28
C ARG A 24 15.31 -10.42 15.80
N LYS A 25 14.77 -11.42 16.51
CA LYS A 25 14.82 -11.53 17.98
C LYS A 25 16.25 -11.58 18.53
N PHE A 26 17.25 -11.88 17.70
CA PHE A 26 18.66 -11.86 18.03
C PHE A 26 19.34 -10.52 17.69
N GLY A 27 18.57 -9.50 17.32
CA GLY A 27 19.05 -8.16 16.96
C GLY A 27 19.25 -7.95 15.46
N ILE A 28 19.67 -6.73 15.10
CA ILE A 28 19.92 -6.32 13.71
C ILE A 28 21.37 -6.67 13.35
N LYS A 29 21.54 -7.69 12.49
CA LYS A 29 22.86 -8.16 12.06
C LYS A 29 23.59 -7.18 11.13
N ASN A 30 22.87 -6.50 10.26
CA ASN A 30 23.44 -5.51 9.35
C ASN A 30 23.86 -4.25 10.13
N GLU A 31 25.14 -3.92 10.09
CA GLU A 31 25.72 -2.84 10.89
C GLU A 31 25.14 -1.47 10.57
N GLU A 32 24.97 -1.13 9.28
CA GLU A 32 24.42 0.15 8.86
C GLU A 32 22.96 0.32 9.34
N SER A 33 22.16 -0.72 9.19
CA SER A 33 20.77 -0.77 9.66
C SER A 33 20.70 -0.58 11.18
N ARG A 34 21.58 -1.25 11.93
CA ARG A 34 21.67 -1.14 13.38
C ARG A 34 22.01 0.29 13.80
N ILE A 35 23.02 0.91 13.18
CA ILE A 35 23.42 2.30 13.48
C ILE A 35 22.26 3.26 13.24
N GLN A 36 21.50 3.09 12.15
CA GLN A 36 20.36 3.95 11.83
C GLN A 36 19.23 3.81 12.85
N VAL A 37 18.90 2.57 13.27
CA VAL A 37 17.88 2.30 14.29
C VAL A 37 18.29 2.85 15.66
N GLU A 38 19.55 2.65 16.07
CA GLU A 38 20.09 3.20 17.33
C GLU A 38 20.10 4.73 17.33
N ALA A 39 20.46 5.35 16.20
CA ALA A 39 20.44 6.81 16.05
C ALA A 39 19.01 7.37 16.15
N LEU A 40 18.02 6.72 15.54
CA LEU A 40 16.62 7.10 15.67
C LEU A 40 16.13 6.97 17.13
N ALA A 41 16.43 5.85 17.79
CA ALA A 41 16.06 5.63 19.18
C ALA A 41 16.66 6.70 20.11
N LYS A 42 17.95 7.02 19.93
CA LYS A 42 18.62 8.09 20.67
C LYS A 42 17.97 9.46 20.41
N ASN A 43 17.72 9.80 19.15
CA ASN A 43 17.10 11.07 18.78
C ASN A 43 15.68 11.18 19.35
N ALA A 44 14.86 10.14 19.23
CA ALA A 44 13.51 10.15 19.78
C ALA A 44 13.52 10.39 21.30
N LYS A 45 14.43 9.73 22.04
CA LYS A 45 14.64 9.97 23.47
C LYS A 45 15.09 11.41 23.76
N ASP A 46 16.11 11.90 23.06
CA ASP A 46 16.69 13.23 23.30
C ASP A 46 15.69 14.37 23.04
N PHE A 47 14.76 14.17 22.10
CA PHE A 47 13.74 15.14 21.74
C PHE A 47 12.36 14.88 22.34
N GLY A 48 12.20 13.82 23.14
CA GLY A 48 10.93 13.45 23.79
C GLY A 48 9.83 12.99 22.82
N ILE A 49 10.21 12.44 21.66
CA ILE A 49 9.30 11.90 20.66
C ILE A 49 8.94 10.45 21.06
N GLU A 50 7.65 10.10 20.97
CA GLU A 50 7.21 8.73 21.15
C GLU A 50 7.78 7.82 20.06
N TYR A 51 8.36 6.69 20.47
CA TYR A 51 9.06 5.77 19.59
C TYR A 51 8.57 4.34 19.80
N TYR A 52 8.10 3.70 18.74
CA TYR A 52 7.91 2.24 18.72
C TYR A 52 9.15 1.60 18.14
N SER A 53 9.91 0.98 19.04
CA SER A 53 11.13 0.28 18.69
C SER A 53 10.85 -1.00 17.91
N GLU A 54 11.92 -1.58 17.38
CA GLU A 54 11.93 -2.87 16.72
C GLU A 54 11.48 -4.04 17.63
N ASN A 55 11.34 -3.80 18.94
CA ASN A 55 10.90 -4.78 19.94
C ASN A 55 9.53 -4.47 20.55
N ASP A 56 8.88 -3.36 20.16
CA ASP A 56 7.52 -3.04 20.63
C ASP A 56 6.51 -3.99 19.97
N VAL A 57 5.52 -4.48 20.71
CA VAL A 57 4.46 -5.36 20.17
C VAL A 57 3.65 -4.69 19.05
N ARG A 58 3.60 -3.35 19.03
CA ARG A 58 2.91 -2.56 18.00
C ARG A 58 3.80 -2.24 16.80
N GLN A 59 5.05 -2.67 16.80
CA GLN A 59 5.99 -2.43 15.72
C GLN A 59 5.42 -2.89 14.37
N GLY A 60 5.73 -2.15 13.31
CA GLY A 60 5.08 -2.30 12.01
C GLY A 60 5.34 -1.11 11.11
N ILE A 61 4.70 -1.12 9.95
CA ILE A 61 4.85 -0.08 8.93
C ILE A 61 4.11 1.18 9.35
N VAL A 62 4.72 2.35 9.17
CA VAL A 62 4.21 3.64 9.69
C VAL A 62 2.75 3.93 9.28
N HIS A 63 2.38 3.58 8.04
CA HIS A 63 1.02 3.80 7.49
C HIS A 63 -0.03 2.78 7.94
N ILE A 64 0.38 1.76 8.69
CA ILE A 64 -0.51 0.79 9.35
C ILE A 64 -0.62 1.13 10.84
N ILE A 65 0.51 1.41 11.49
CA ILE A 65 0.55 1.84 12.89
C ILE A 65 -0.28 3.12 13.12
N GLY A 66 -0.12 4.12 12.26
CA GLY A 66 -0.79 5.42 12.44
C GLY A 66 -2.31 5.28 12.64
N PRO A 67 -3.03 4.63 11.70
CA PRO A 67 -4.44 4.31 11.86
C PRO A 67 -4.75 3.39 13.05
N GLU A 68 -3.98 2.33 13.27
CA GLU A 68 -4.20 1.38 14.38
C GLU A 68 -4.16 2.02 15.76
N GLN A 69 -3.28 3.00 15.94
CA GLN A 69 -3.15 3.72 17.20
C GLN A 69 -4.09 4.92 17.32
N GLY A 70 -4.83 5.27 16.26
CA GLY A 70 -5.67 6.47 16.23
C GLY A 70 -4.88 7.78 16.08
N PHE A 71 -3.64 7.72 15.58
CA PHE A 71 -2.88 8.91 15.15
C PHE A 71 -3.43 9.52 13.85
N THR A 72 -4.22 8.74 13.11
CA THR A 72 -4.93 9.19 11.91
C THR A 72 -6.39 9.40 12.24
N LEU A 73 -6.83 10.64 12.21
CA LEU A 73 -8.24 11.02 12.43
C LEU A 73 -8.71 11.92 11.27
N PRO A 74 -10.03 11.92 10.96
CA PRO A 74 -10.56 12.78 9.93
C PRO A 74 -10.30 14.27 10.16
N GLY A 75 -10.03 14.99 9.07
CA GLY A 75 -9.80 16.44 9.07
C GLY A 75 -8.39 16.86 9.52
N MET A 76 -7.50 15.90 9.79
CA MET A 76 -6.09 16.20 10.09
C MET A 76 -5.30 16.56 8.84
N THR A 77 -4.23 17.34 9.03
CA THR A 77 -3.11 17.41 8.08
C THR A 77 -1.99 16.53 8.60
N ILE A 78 -1.57 15.52 7.82
CA ILE A 78 -0.58 14.52 8.24
C ILE A 78 0.59 14.52 7.26
N VAL A 79 1.80 14.56 7.79
CA VAL A 79 3.03 14.54 6.99
C VAL A 79 4.01 13.56 7.59
N CYS A 80 4.71 12.83 6.73
CA CYS A 80 5.77 11.92 7.12
C CYS A 80 6.88 11.97 6.07
N GLY A 81 8.09 11.58 6.45
CA GLY A 81 9.23 11.40 5.54
C GLY A 81 9.08 10.21 4.59
N ASP A 82 7.85 9.82 4.24
CA ASP A 82 7.50 8.70 3.38
C ASP A 82 6.45 9.12 2.34
N SER A 83 6.64 8.70 1.09
CA SER A 83 5.74 9.08 -0.02
C SER A 83 4.31 8.57 0.14
N HIS A 84 4.11 7.41 0.75
CA HIS A 84 2.83 6.72 0.91
C HIS A 84 2.02 7.19 2.11
N THR A 85 2.41 8.33 2.71
CA THR A 85 1.60 9.09 3.68
C THR A 85 0.21 9.41 3.14
N SER A 86 0.03 9.43 1.82
CA SER A 86 -1.29 9.53 1.18
C SER A 86 -2.29 8.48 1.67
N THR A 87 -1.85 7.32 2.18
CA THR A 87 -2.68 6.28 2.82
C THR A 87 -3.70 6.86 3.80
N HIS A 88 -3.27 7.83 4.62
CA HIS A 88 -4.11 8.43 5.68
C HIS A 88 -5.27 9.26 5.11
N GLY A 89 -5.23 9.58 3.82
CA GLY A 89 -6.32 10.18 3.07
C GLY A 89 -7.62 9.38 3.05
N ALA A 90 -7.55 8.06 3.29
CA ALA A 90 -8.71 7.19 3.45
C ALA A 90 -9.64 7.61 4.60
N PHE A 91 -9.13 8.42 5.54
CA PHE A 91 -9.87 8.94 6.69
C PHE A 91 -10.42 10.36 6.46
N GLY A 92 -10.29 10.93 5.27
CA GLY A 92 -10.58 12.34 5.04
C GLY A 92 -9.54 13.27 5.67
N ALA A 93 -8.29 12.82 5.79
CA ALA A 93 -7.15 13.61 6.25
C ALA A 93 -6.30 14.07 5.07
N LEU A 94 -5.90 15.34 5.01
CA LEU A 94 -4.96 15.80 3.99
C LEU A 94 -3.55 15.30 4.34
N ALA A 95 -3.14 14.21 3.70
CA ALA A 95 -1.95 13.48 4.07
C ALA A 95 -0.99 13.29 2.89
N HIS A 96 0.28 13.65 3.06
CA HIS A 96 1.26 13.59 1.98
C HIS A 96 2.70 13.46 2.48
N GLY A 97 3.55 12.83 1.67
CA GLY A 97 4.97 12.68 1.94
C GLY A 97 5.75 13.99 1.78
N ILE A 98 6.75 14.17 2.62
CA ILE A 98 7.62 15.36 2.64
C ILE A 98 9.09 14.97 2.68
N GLY A 99 9.98 15.86 2.20
CA GLY A 99 11.42 15.62 2.21
C GLY A 99 12.07 15.86 3.58
N THR A 100 13.32 15.44 3.76
CA THR A 100 14.06 15.57 5.04
C THR A 100 14.11 17.01 5.56
N SER A 101 14.34 18.00 4.69
CA SER A 101 14.34 19.41 5.09
C SER A 101 12.96 19.90 5.53
N GLU A 102 11.89 19.40 4.91
CA GLU A 102 10.52 19.71 5.33
C GLU A 102 10.18 19.05 6.67
N VAL A 103 10.67 17.82 6.92
CA VAL A 103 10.54 17.15 8.23
C VAL A 103 11.17 18.01 9.32
N GLU A 104 12.39 18.52 9.10
CA GLU A 104 13.03 19.44 10.05
C GLU A 104 12.16 20.68 10.31
N HIS A 105 11.60 21.29 9.25
CA HIS A 105 10.72 22.45 9.38
C HIS A 105 9.45 22.14 10.17
N VAL A 106 8.81 20.99 9.96
CA VAL A 106 7.63 20.55 10.72
C VAL A 106 7.99 20.33 12.18
N LEU A 107 9.09 19.63 12.44
CA LEU A 107 9.57 19.41 13.81
C LEU A 107 9.87 20.73 14.51
N ALA A 108 10.44 21.71 13.81
CA ALA A 108 10.80 23.02 14.36
C ALA A 108 9.61 23.98 14.51
N THR A 109 8.61 23.91 13.62
CA THR A 109 7.60 24.97 13.46
C THR A 109 6.15 24.49 13.46
N GLN A 110 5.89 23.21 13.19
CA GLN A 110 4.55 22.66 12.87
C GLN A 110 3.86 23.34 11.69
N THR A 111 4.64 23.91 10.78
CA THR A 111 4.13 24.57 9.58
C THR A 111 4.94 24.16 8.37
N LEU A 112 4.30 24.19 7.20
CA LEU A 112 4.92 23.97 5.90
C LEU A 112 4.42 25.00 4.91
N ILE A 113 5.32 25.50 4.08
CA ILE A 113 4.96 26.28 2.91
C ILE A 113 4.59 25.30 1.81
N GLN A 114 3.35 25.34 1.34
CA GLN A 114 2.86 24.48 0.27
C GLN A 114 2.16 25.32 -0.80
N ARG A 115 2.19 24.85 -2.05
CA ARG A 115 1.35 25.38 -3.13
C ARG A 115 0.00 24.67 -3.08
N LYS A 116 -1.08 25.42 -3.24
CA LYS A 116 -2.42 24.83 -3.31
C LYS A 116 -2.51 23.93 -4.56
N ALA A 117 -2.84 22.67 -4.36
CA ALA A 117 -3.12 21.72 -5.44
C ALA A 117 -4.51 21.98 -6.04
N LYS A 118 -4.67 21.55 -7.29
CA LYS A 118 -5.98 21.49 -7.97
C LYS A 118 -6.80 20.30 -7.46
N ASN A 119 -8.10 20.35 -7.66
CA ASN A 119 -9.02 19.28 -7.23
C ASN A 119 -9.29 18.32 -8.39
N MET A 120 -9.01 17.03 -8.21
CA MET A 120 -9.42 15.99 -9.15
C MET A 120 -10.46 15.10 -8.49
N LEU A 121 -11.55 14.80 -9.20
CA LEU A 121 -12.51 13.77 -8.80
C LEU A 121 -12.27 12.50 -9.62
N VAL A 122 -12.07 11.38 -8.93
CA VAL A 122 -12.14 10.04 -9.53
C VAL A 122 -13.36 9.34 -8.96
N ARG A 123 -14.39 9.18 -9.79
CA ARG A 123 -15.66 8.55 -9.41
C ARG A 123 -15.75 7.14 -9.96
N VAL A 124 -15.96 6.15 -9.09
CA VAL A 124 -16.12 4.74 -9.47
C VAL A 124 -17.53 4.28 -9.10
N ASP A 125 -18.40 4.21 -10.11
CA ASP A 125 -19.83 3.97 -9.93
C ASP A 125 -20.21 2.51 -10.17
N GLY A 126 -21.23 2.01 -9.48
CA GLY A 126 -21.68 0.62 -9.54
C GLY A 126 -21.01 -0.30 -8.52
N GLN A 127 -21.31 -1.60 -8.65
CA GLN A 127 -20.82 -2.66 -7.77
C GLN A 127 -19.66 -3.42 -8.40
N LEU A 128 -18.67 -3.80 -7.59
CA LEU A 128 -17.54 -4.59 -8.05
C LEU A 128 -17.97 -6.04 -8.35
N PRO A 129 -17.46 -6.66 -9.43
CA PRO A 129 -17.63 -8.09 -9.65
C PRO A 129 -16.92 -8.90 -8.56
N GLU A 130 -17.34 -10.15 -8.39
CA GLU A 130 -16.60 -11.11 -7.57
C GLU A 130 -15.14 -11.22 -8.03
N GLY A 131 -14.22 -11.33 -7.08
CA GLY A 131 -12.78 -11.42 -7.34
C GLY A 131 -12.07 -10.08 -7.62
N VAL A 132 -12.81 -8.96 -7.70
CA VAL A 132 -12.24 -7.62 -7.88
C VAL A 132 -12.21 -6.88 -6.55
N THR A 133 -11.09 -6.20 -6.28
CA THR A 133 -10.79 -5.59 -4.99
C THR A 133 -10.42 -4.12 -5.11
N ALA A 134 -10.19 -3.44 -3.99
CA ALA A 134 -9.64 -2.09 -3.96
C ALA A 134 -8.31 -1.97 -4.74
N LYS A 135 -7.47 -3.02 -4.71
CA LYS A 135 -6.20 -3.03 -5.45
C LYS A 135 -6.43 -2.96 -6.96
N ASP A 136 -7.43 -3.67 -7.45
CA ASP A 136 -7.79 -3.65 -8.87
C ASP A 136 -8.39 -2.30 -9.28
N ILE A 137 -9.22 -1.68 -8.42
CA ILE A 137 -9.72 -0.32 -8.67
C ILE A 137 -8.57 0.67 -8.85
N ILE A 138 -7.62 0.71 -7.91
CA ILE A 138 -6.56 1.73 -7.99
C ILE A 138 -5.57 1.46 -9.11
N LEU A 139 -5.28 0.20 -9.42
CA LEU A 139 -4.50 -0.15 -10.61
C LEU A 139 -5.22 0.24 -11.90
N ALA A 140 -6.54 0.05 -11.99
CA ALA A 140 -7.34 0.51 -13.14
C ALA A 140 -7.28 2.03 -13.29
N ILE A 141 -7.43 2.77 -12.18
CA ILE A 141 -7.32 4.23 -12.18
C ILE A 141 -5.94 4.67 -12.67
N ILE A 142 -4.86 4.07 -12.15
CA ILE A 142 -3.48 4.40 -12.57
C ILE A 142 -3.24 4.01 -14.03
N GLY A 143 -3.77 2.89 -14.51
CA GLY A 143 -3.72 2.51 -15.92
C GLY A 143 -4.42 3.51 -16.84
N GLU A 144 -5.57 4.05 -16.41
CA GLU A 144 -6.35 5.02 -17.17
C GLU A 144 -5.67 6.40 -17.24
N ILE A 145 -5.18 6.91 -16.10
CA ILE A 145 -4.65 8.28 -16.02
C ILE A 145 -3.12 8.36 -16.16
N GLY A 146 -2.43 7.24 -16.06
CA GLY A 146 -0.97 7.13 -16.05
C GLY A 146 -0.33 7.63 -14.75
N THR A 147 0.97 7.38 -14.63
CA THR A 147 1.79 7.76 -13.45
C THR A 147 1.95 9.27 -13.26
N ALA A 148 1.68 10.06 -14.29
CA ALA A 148 1.70 11.52 -14.21
C ALA A 148 0.28 12.13 -14.15
N GLY A 149 -0.78 11.32 -14.23
CA GLY A 149 -2.16 11.77 -14.43
C GLY A 149 -2.70 12.70 -13.35
N GLY A 150 -2.24 12.53 -12.11
CA GLY A 150 -2.58 13.31 -10.93
C GLY A 150 -1.60 14.44 -10.59
N THR A 151 -0.57 14.69 -11.41
CA THR A 151 0.46 15.69 -11.11
C THR A 151 -0.16 17.07 -10.91
N GLY A 152 0.08 17.67 -9.73
CA GLY A 152 -0.46 18.98 -9.34
C GLY A 152 -1.87 18.93 -8.73
N TYR A 153 -2.44 17.74 -8.53
CA TYR A 153 -3.77 17.54 -7.96
C TYR A 153 -3.72 16.86 -6.59
N VAL A 154 -4.77 17.08 -5.81
CA VAL A 154 -5.26 16.13 -4.81
C VAL A 154 -6.46 15.41 -5.42
N ILE A 155 -6.46 14.08 -5.31
CA ILE A 155 -7.54 13.24 -5.83
C ILE A 155 -8.56 13.00 -4.72
N GLU A 156 -9.82 13.33 -4.97
CA GLU A 156 -10.97 12.81 -4.24
C GLU A 156 -11.47 11.54 -4.93
N TYR A 157 -11.55 10.44 -4.18
CA TYR A 157 -12.16 9.20 -4.64
C TYR A 157 -13.59 9.12 -4.14
N ALA A 158 -14.52 8.93 -5.06
CA ALA A 158 -15.95 8.88 -4.78
C ALA A 158 -16.65 7.80 -5.61
N GLY A 159 -17.96 7.69 -5.45
CA GLY A 159 -18.78 6.70 -6.15
C GLY A 159 -19.15 5.51 -5.27
N GLU A 160 -20.09 4.70 -5.76
CA GLU A 160 -20.67 3.58 -5.02
C GLU A 160 -19.63 2.52 -4.65
N ALA A 161 -18.73 2.18 -5.57
CA ALA A 161 -17.68 1.19 -5.33
C ALA A 161 -16.74 1.63 -4.20
N ILE A 162 -16.33 2.91 -4.19
CA ILE A 162 -15.44 3.46 -3.15
C ILE A 162 -16.13 3.48 -1.78
N ARG A 163 -17.41 3.90 -1.70
CA ARG A 163 -18.17 3.89 -0.45
C ARG A 163 -18.36 2.47 0.12
N SER A 164 -18.49 1.48 -0.76
CA SER A 164 -18.69 0.08 -0.38
C SER A 164 -17.43 -0.62 0.13
N LEU A 165 -16.25 0.00 -0.01
CA LEU A 165 -15.00 -0.55 0.52
C LEU A 165 -14.93 -0.47 2.06
N SER A 166 -14.28 -1.47 2.66
CA SER A 166 -13.76 -1.41 4.02
C SER A 166 -12.76 -0.25 4.19
N MET A 167 -12.41 0.07 5.44
CA MET A 167 -11.38 1.10 5.69
C MET A 167 -10.02 0.71 5.13
N GLU A 168 -9.67 -0.56 5.20
CA GLU A 168 -8.44 -1.14 4.67
C GLU A 168 -8.40 -1.07 3.14
N GLY A 169 -9.51 -1.37 2.46
CA GLY A 169 -9.63 -1.14 1.01
C GLY A 169 -9.48 0.34 0.65
N ARG A 170 -10.10 1.25 1.40
CA ARG A 170 -9.92 2.72 1.21
C ARG A 170 -8.47 3.14 1.41
N MET A 171 -7.78 2.56 2.38
CA MET A 171 -6.35 2.78 2.60
C MET A 171 -5.51 2.27 1.43
N THR A 172 -5.85 1.13 0.81
CA THR A 172 -5.19 0.67 -0.43
C THR A 172 -5.34 1.68 -1.57
N ILE A 173 -6.54 2.24 -1.77
CA ILE A 173 -6.79 3.29 -2.79
C ILE A 173 -5.90 4.51 -2.55
N CYS A 174 -5.99 5.11 -1.36
CA CYS A 174 -5.27 6.35 -1.04
C CYS A 174 -3.76 6.16 -0.93
N ASN A 175 -3.29 4.96 -0.55
CA ASN A 175 -1.87 4.61 -0.55
C ASN A 175 -1.27 4.85 -1.95
N MET A 176 -1.93 4.33 -2.99
CA MET A 176 -1.39 4.37 -4.35
C MET A 176 -1.74 5.64 -5.14
N SER A 177 -2.31 6.68 -4.51
CA SER A 177 -2.49 7.99 -5.15
C SER A 177 -1.17 8.60 -5.65
N ILE A 178 -0.07 8.33 -4.95
CA ILE A 178 1.25 8.82 -5.35
C ILE A 178 1.78 8.11 -6.61
N GLU A 179 1.39 6.86 -6.84
CA GLU A 179 1.69 6.14 -8.09
C GLU A 179 0.89 6.68 -9.29
N ALA A 180 -0.25 7.33 -9.05
CA ALA A 180 -0.95 8.15 -10.05
C ALA A 180 -0.32 9.56 -10.24
N GLY A 181 0.73 9.89 -9.49
CA GLY A 181 1.39 11.20 -9.51
C GLY A 181 0.68 12.28 -8.70
N ALA A 182 -0.39 11.94 -7.97
CA ALA A 182 -1.09 12.90 -7.12
C ALA A 182 -0.34 13.19 -5.83
N ARG A 183 -0.52 14.40 -5.29
CA ARG A 183 0.10 14.80 -4.02
C ARG A 183 -0.49 14.05 -2.83
N ALA A 184 -1.80 13.80 -2.89
CA ALA A 184 -2.57 13.08 -1.88
C ALA A 184 -3.85 12.49 -2.52
N GLY A 185 -4.41 11.50 -1.85
CA GLY A 185 -5.76 10.97 -2.08
C GLY A 185 -6.67 11.33 -0.91
N LEU A 186 -7.97 11.46 -1.13
CA LEU A 186 -8.97 11.73 -0.10
C LEU A 186 -10.21 10.88 -0.36
N ILE A 187 -10.75 10.29 0.71
CA ILE A 187 -12.09 9.70 0.73
C ILE A 187 -12.85 10.37 1.86
N ALA A 188 -14.06 10.85 1.57
CA ALA A 188 -14.92 11.47 2.57
C ALA A 188 -15.20 10.47 3.71
N PRO A 189 -15.01 10.86 4.98
CA PRO A 189 -15.26 9.98 6.11
C PRO A 189 -16.76 9.76 6.28
N ASP A 190 -17.14 8.52 6.53
CA ASP A 190 -18.52 8.08 6.74
C ASP A 190 -18.60 7.09 7.92
N GLU A 191 -19.74 6.41 8.06
CA GLU A 191 -19.98 5.43 9.12
C GLU A 191 -18.90 4.34 9.18
N THR A 192 -18.34 3.91 8.05
CA THR A 192 -17.24 2.93 7.99
C THR A 192 -15.97 3.50 8.60
N THR A 193 -15.66 4.77 8.30
CA THR A 193 -14.53 5.48 8.92
C THR A 193 -14.75 5.68 10.42
N PHE A 194 -15.94 6.10 10.83
CA PHE A 194 -16.23 6.33 12.24
C PHE A 194 -16.19 5.04 13.05
N ALA A 195 -16.72 3.94 12.51
CA ALA A 195 -16.67 2.63 13.15
C ALA A 195 -15.23 2.14 13.33
N TYR A 196 -14.36 2.32 12.33
CA TYR A 196 -12.95 1.93 12.43
C TYR A 196 -12.19 2.75 13.47
N VAL A 197 -12.40 4.07 13.49
CA VAL A 197 -11.69 4.97 14.43
C VAL A 197 -12.20 4.80 15.85
N LYS A 198 -13.46 4.38 16.02
CA LYS A 198 -14.04 4.12 17.34
C LYS A 198 -13.15 3.15 18.12
N ASP A 199 -12.95 3.45 19.39
CA ASP A 199 -12.18 2.63 20.32
C ASP A 199 -10.67 2.52 20.06
N LYS A 200 -10.12 3.12 18.99
CA LYS A 200 -8.68 3.23 18.81
C LYS A 200 -8.02 3.95 20.01
N PRO A 201 -6.75 3.61 20.36
CA PRO A 201 -6.10 4.11 21.58
C PRO A 201 -6.15 5.64 21.73
N ARG A 202 -5.97 6.37 20.64
CA ARG A 202 -5.94 7.85 20.61
C ARG A 202 -7.20 8.51 20.07
N ALA A 203 -8.23 7.72 19.74
CA ALA A 203 -9.49 8.29 19.33
C ALA A 203 -10.12 9.09 20.49
N PRO A 204 -10.81 10.21 20.21
CA PRO A 204 -11.50 10.97 21.24
C PRO A 204 -12.55 10.09 21.95
N LYS A 205 -12.86 10.42 23.21
CA LYS A 205 -13.81 9.66 24.05
C LYS A 205 -14.87 10.58 24.64
N GLY A 206 -16.02 10.02 25.01
CA GLY A 206 -17.12 10.75 25.65
C GLY A 206 -17.57 11.98 24.84
N ALA A 207 -17.77 13.13 25.51
CA ALA A 207 -18.21 14.36 24.83
C ALA A 207 -17.27 14.83 23.71
N ALA A 208 -15.96 14.55 23.81
CA ALA A 208 -15.01 14.87 22.74
C ALA A 208 -15.23 14.00 21.49
N TRP A 209 -15.67 12.74 21.67
CA TRP A 209 -16.05 11.88 20.56
C TRP A 209 -17.29 12.42 19.84
N ASP A 210 -18.32 12.82 20.59
CA ASP A 210 -19.55 13.35 20.01
C ASP A 210 -19.30 14.63 19.21
N ALA A 211 -18.48 15.54 19.74
CA ALA A 211 -18.05 16.75 19.05
C ALA A 211 -17.23 16.44 17.79
N ALA A 212 -16.27 15.51 17.87
CA ALA A 212 -15.47 15.10 16.74
C ALA A 212 -16.33 14.46 15.64
N LEU A 213 -17.24 13.57 16.01
CA LEU A 213 -18.16 12.91 15.08
C LEU A 213 -19.08 13.91 14.38
N ALA A 214 -19.60 14.90 15.11
CA ALA A 214 -20.40 15.98 14.54
C ALA A 214 -19.61 16.77 13.49
N TYR A 215 -18.35 17.11 13.79
CA TYR A 215 -17.46 17.78 12.84
C TYR A 215 -17.11 16.88 11.65
N TRP A 216 -16.73 15.63 11.88
CA TRP A 216 -16.31 14.72 10.80
C TRP A 216 -17.41 14.46 9.77
N LYS A 217 -18.68 14.45 10.19
CA LYS A 217 -19.83 14.36 9.27
C LYS A 217 -19.96 15.54 8.29
N THR A 218 -19.27 16.65 8.57
CA THR A 218 -19.21 17.82 7.67
C THR A 218 -18.08 17.72 6.64
N LEU A 219 -17.14 16.78 6.80
CA LEU A 219 -15.92 16.68 5.96
C LEU A 219 -16.18 15.97 4.63
N LYS A 220 -17.14 16.46 3.86
CA LYS A 220 -17.46 15.99 2.52
C LYS A 220 -17.51 17.16 1.56
N SER A 221 -17.33 16.88 0.28
CA SER A 221 -17.48 17.90 -0.75
C SER A 221 -18.92 18.41 -0.80
N ASP A 222 -19.04 19.74 -0.91
CA ASP A 222 -20.33 20.43 -1.02
C ASP A 222 -21.04 20.06 -2.32
N GLU A 223 -22.36 20.16 -2.33
CA GLU A 223 -23.14 20.05 -3.56
C GLU A 223 -22.70 21.13 -4.56
N GLY A 224 -22.37 20.73 -5.79
CA GLY A 224 -21.85 21.65 -6.80
C GLY A 224 -20.38 22.04 -6.64
N ALA A 225 -19.61 21.36 -5.78
CA ALA A 225 -18.17 21.58 -5.66
C ALA A 225 -17.45 21.48 -7.01
N HIS A 226 -16.55 22.43 -7.27
CA HIS A 226 -15.78 22.48 -8.50
C HIS A 226 -14.56 21.54 -8.43
N PHE A 227 -14.44 20.71 -9.47
CA PHE A 227 -13.26 19.88 -9.72
C PHE A 227 -12.62 20.31 -11.04
N ASP A 228 -11.32 20.56 -11.00
CA ASP A 228 -10.53 20.93 -12.17
C ASP A 228 -10.47 19.77 -13.19
N LYS A 229 -10.60 18.52 -12.74
CA LYS A 229 -10.64 17.32 -13.58
C LYS A 229 -11.55 16.26 -12.97
N VAL A 230 -12.33 15.58 -13.82
CA VAL A 230 -13.21 14.48 -13.41
C VAL A 230 -12.91 13.25 -14.27
N ILE A 231 -12.72 12.11 -13.61
CA ILE A 231 -12.54 10.80 -14.22
C ILE A 231 -13.65 9.88 -13.68
N VAL A 232 -14.30 9.12 -14.55
CA VAL A 232 -15.41 8.24 -14.18
C VAL A 232 -15.12 6.83 -14.68
N LEU A 233 -15.15 5.85 -13.77
CA LEU A 233 -15.00 4.43 -14.08
C LEU A 233 -16.28 3.67 -13.70
N ASP A 234 -16.58 2.64 -14.49
CA ASP A 234 -17.69 1.72 -14.28
C ASP A 234 -17.17 0.48 -13.53
N ALA A 235 -17.53 0.35 -12.26
CA ALA A 235 -17.05 -0.71 -11.37
C ALA A 235 -17.37 -2.10 -11.92
N ALA A 236 -18.53 -2.28 -12.55
CA ALA A 236 -18.99 -3.58 -13.04
C ALA A 236 -18.15 -4.11 -14.22
N LYS A 237 -17.37 -3.24 -14.87
CA LYS A 237 -16.48 -3.59 -15.98
C LYS A 237 -15.04 -3.84 -15.54
N LEU A 238 -14.71 -3.63 -14.27
CA LEU A 238 -13.35 -3.83 -13.77
C LEU A 238 -13.05 -5.33 -13.67
N PRO A 239 -11.98 -5.82 -14.31
CA PRO A 239 -11.51 -7.19 -14.11
C PRO A 239 -10.52 -7.25 -12.93
N PRO A 240 -10.14 -8.46 -12.47
CA PRO A 240 -8.89 -8.62 -11.72
C PRO A 240 -7.70 -8.16 -12.57
N ILE A 241 -6.82 -7.33 -12.00
CA ILE A 241 -5.74 -6.65 -12.72
C ILE A 241 -4.37 -7.19 -12.32
N VAL A 242 -3.48 -7.26 -13.31
CA VAL A 242 -2.05 -7.58 -13.14
C VAL A 242 -1.23 -6.52 -13.86
N SER A 243 -0.19 -6.00 -13.22
CA SER A 243 0.81 -5.19 -13.95
C SER A 243 1.72 -6.09 -14.78
N TRP A 244 1.94 -5.80 -16.05
CA TRP A 244 2.82 -6.58 -16.93
C TRP A 244 4.20 -5.94 -17.15
N GLY A 245 4.29 -4.61 -17.07
CA GLY A 245 5.52 -3.84 -17.32
C GLY A 245 6.30 -3.51 -16.04
N SER A 246 7.15 -2.48 -16.14
CA SER A 246 7.99 -1.96 -15.04
C SER A 246 7.42 -0.70 -14.39
N SER A 247 6.14 -0.39 -14.62
CA SER A 247 5.44 0.75 -14.02
C SER A 247 4.04 0.35 -13.52
N PRO A 248 3.49 0.99 -12.48
CA PRO A 248 2.13 0.71 -12.00
C PRO A 248 1.03 1.05 -13.01
N GLU A 249 1.32 1.86 -14.04
CA GLU A 249 0.38 2.14 -15.15
C GLU A 249 0.34 1.01 -16.20
N ASP A 250 1.33 0.11 -16.20
CA ASP A 250 1.44 -0.98 -17.16
C ASP A 250 0.59 -2.17 -16.72
N VAL A 251 -0.73 -2.01 -16.84
CA VAL A 251 -1.71 -2.96 -16.33
C VAL A 251 -2.61 -3.52 -17.42
N VAL A 252 -3.04 -4.76 -17.23
CA VAL A 252 -4.07 -5.42 -18.04
C VAL A 252 -4.93 -6.32 -17.13
N SER A 253 -6.06 -6.79 -17.67
CA SER A 253 -6.80 -7.89 -17.05
C SER A 253 -5.93 -9.13 -16.92
N VAL A 254 -6.14 -9.93 -15.87
CA VAL A 254 -5.51 -11.26 -15.75
C VAL A 254 -5.84 -12.20 -16.92
N GLN A 255 -6.98 -12.02 -17.60
CA GLN A 255 -7.34 -12.77 -18.80
C GLN A 255 -6.75 -12.17 -20.09
N GLY A 256 -6.04 -11.04 -19.98
CA GLY A 256 -5.46 -10.33 -21.10
C GLY A 256 -4.14 -10.93 -21.60
N ILE A 257 -3.51 -10.19 -22.50
CA ILE A 257 -2.21 -10.50 -23.07
C ILE A 257 -1.25 -9.33 -22.83
N VAL A 258 0.04 -9.62 -22.84
CA VAL A 258 1.10 -8.60 -22.86
C VAL A 258 0.93 -7.75 -24.13
N PRO A 259 0.75 -6.42 -24.02
CA PRO A 259 0.55 -5.55 -25.18
C PRO A 259 1.75 -5.55 -26.14
N ASN A 260 1.49 -5.28 -27.42
CA ASN A 260 2.54 -5.06 -28.40
C ASN A 260 2.91 -3.56 -28.46
N PRO A 261 4.15 -3.17 -28.09
CA PRO A 261 4.57 -1.77 -28.15
C PRO A 261 4.50 -1.17 -29.56
N ASP A 262 4.58 -1.99 -30.61
CA ASP A 262 4.53 -1.50 -32.00
C ASP A 262 3.15 -0.92 -32.39
N ASP A 263 2.11 -1.25 -31.63
CA ASP A 263 0.77 -0.67 -31.79
C ASP A 263 0.68 0.75 -31.19
N ILE A 264 1.70 1.20 -30.43
CA ILE A 264 1.74 2.51 -29.80
C ILE A 264 2.28 3.55 -30.80
N THR A 265 1.46 4.55 -31.11
CA THR A 265 1.83 5.63 -32.05
C THR A 265 2.91 6.58 -31.50
N ASP A 266 2.88 6.88 -30.20
CA ASP A 266 3.86 7.77 -29.57
C ASP A 266 5.22 7.07 -29.40
N GLU A 267 6.26 7.58 -30.06
CA GLU A 267 7.60 6.97 -30.08
C GLU A 267 8.21 6.81 -28.69
N ASN A 268 8.06 7.82 -27.83
CA ASN A 268 8.66 7.79 -26.50
C ASN A 268 7.99 6.72 -25.63
N LYS A 269 6.66 6.62 -25.67
CA LYS A 269 5.91 5.56 -25.01
C LYS A 269 6.27 4.20 -25.59
N ARG A 270 6.30 4.05 -26.92
CA ARG A 270 6.69 2.81 -27.60
C ARG A 270 8.08 2.32 -27.15
N SER A 271 9.08 3.19 -27.23
CA SER A 271 10.45 2.89 -26.78
C SER A 271 10.49 2.53 -25.29
N SER A 272 9.74 3.25 -24.45
CA SER A 272 9.64 2.92 -23.03
C SER A 272 9.02 1.55 -22.78
N LYS A 273 7.98 1.16 -23.52
CA LYS A 273 7.34 -0.15 -23.36
C LYS A 273 8.21 -1.29 -23.91
N HIS A 274 8.97 -1.07 -24.98
CA HIS A 274 10.01 -2.01 -25.43
C HIS A 274 11.04 -2.30 -24.33
N ARG A 275 11.58 -1.25 -23.68
CA ARG A 275 12.51 -1.42 -22.55
C ARG A 275 11.87 -2.14 -21.36
N ALA A 276 10.61 -1.82 -21.04
CA ALA A 276 9.88 -2.50 -19.98
C ALA A 276 9.72 -4.01 -20.28
N LEU A 277 9.40 -4.40 -21.51
CA LEU A 277 9.33 -5.81 -21.92
C LEU A 277 10.68 -6.52 -21.85
N GLU A 278 11.76 -5.87 -22.29
CA GLU A 278 13.11 -6.41 -22.18
C GLU A 278 13.49 -6.67 -20.71
N TYR A 279 13.28 -5.68 -19.85
CA TYR A 279 13.51 -5.81 -18.41
C TYR A 279 12.69 -6.95 -17.81
N MET A 280 11.38 -6.95 -18.09
CA MET A 280 10.44 -7.94 -17.61
C MET A 280 10.64 -9.31 -18.26
N GLY A 281 11.45 -9.43 -19.32
CA GLY A 281 11.64 -10.67 -20.08
C GLY A 281 10.31 -11.24 -20.60
N LEU A 282 9.47 -10.37 -21.18
CA LEU A 282 8.17 -10.73 -21.72
C LEU A 282 8.11 -10.46 -23.23
N THR A 283 7.36 -11.30 -23.93
CA THR A 283 7.10 -11.15 -25.38
C THR A 283 5.69 -10.60 -25.58
N PRO A 284 5.46 -9.69 -26.55
CA PRO A 284 4.12 -9.30 -26.95
C PRO A 284 3.23 -10.50 -27.27
N GLY A 285 1.96 -10.44 -26.85
CA GLY A 285 0.98 -11.50 -27.09
C GLY A 285 1.02 -12.67 -26.09
N THR A 286 2.02 -12.74 -25.21
CA THR A 286 2.02 -13.72 -24.10
C THR A 286 0.77 -13.51 -23.24
N LYS A 287 -0.01 -14.56 -22.97
CA LYS A 287 -1.13 -14.46 -22.03
C LYS A 287 -0.61 -14.21 -20.64
N ILE A 288 -1.29 -13.36 -19.87
CA ILE A 288 -0.88 -13.09 -18.49
C ILE A 288 -0.88 -14.38 -17.66
N THR A 289 -1.82 -15.27 -17.92
CA THR A 289 -1.89 -16.58 -17.27
C THR A 289 -0.72 -17.51 -17.60
N ASP A 290 0.04 -17.27 -18.67
CA ASP A 290 1.17 -18.10 -19.07
C ASP A 290 2.49 -17.63 -18.42
N ILE A 291 2.46 -16.55 -17.63
CA ILE A 291 3.63 -16.00 -16.96
C ILE A 291 3.91 -16.80 -15.68
N GLU A 292 4.98 -17.60 -15.72
CA GLU A 292 5.46 -18.38 -14.57
C GLU A 292 6.13 -17.49 -13.51
N LEU A 293 5.96 -17.87 -12.23
CA LEU A 293 6.47 -17.14 -11.08
C LEU A 293 7.52 -17.94 -10.31
N ASP A 294 8.52 -17.22 -9.80
CA ASP A 294 9.53 -17.76 -8.88
C ASP A 294 9.22 -17.39 -7.43
N ARG A 295 8.55 -16.25 -7.22
CA ARG A 295 8.32 -15.66 -5.90
C ARG A 295 6.91 -15.10 -5.77
N VAL A 296 6.38 -15.15 -4.55
CA VAL A 296 5.16 -14.42 -4.16
C VAL A 296 5.41 -13.67 -2.86
N PHE A 297 5.02 -12.40 -2.84
CA PHE A 297 5.09 -11.54 -1.67
C PHE A 297 3.72 -10.94 -1.36
N ILE A 298 3.16 -11.31 -0.20
CA ILE A 298 1.93 -10.71 0.34
C ILE A 298 2.30 -9.92 1.60
N GLY A 299 2.03 -8.62 1.60
CA GLY A 299 2.35 -7.69 2.67
C GLY A 299 2.48 -6.25 2.18
N SER A 300 3.35 -5.47 2.85
CA SER A 300 3.55 -4.01 2.69
C SER A 300 2.49 -3.13 3.34
N CYS A 301 2.71 -1.80 3.34
CA CYS A 301 1.71 -0.82 3.77
C CYS A 301 0.46 -0.82 2.89
N THR A 302 0.54 -1.35 1.67
CA THR A 302 -0.59 -1.37 0.74
C THR A 302 -1.59 -2.46 1.11
N ASN A 303 -1.09 -3.66 1.41
CA ASN A 303 -1.89 -4.88 1.57
C ASN A 303 -1.28 -5.86 2.58
N GLY A 304 -0.98 -5.38 3.79
CA GLY A 304 -0.47 -6.18 4.92
C GLY A 304 -1.39 -6.16 6.14
N ARG A 305 -2.66 -5.78 5.98
CA ARG A 305 -3.63 -5.66 7.09
C ARG A 305 -4.40 -6.96 7.27
N ILE A 306 -5.14 -7.09 8.36
CA ILE A 306 -5.82 -8.34 8.69
C ILE A 306 -6.79 -8.81 7.60
N GLU A 307 -7.52 -7.92 6.93
CA GLU A 307 -8.42 -8.34 5.83
C GLU A 307 -7.67 -8.88 4.61
N ASP A 308 -6.48 -8.35 4.31
CA ASP A 308 -5.63 -8.81 3.21
C ASP A 308 -5.18 -10.25 3.49
N LEU A 309 -4.79 -10.50 4.75
CA LEU A 309 -4.38 -11.83 5.21
C LEU A 309 -5.57 -12.81 5.21
N ARG A 310 -6.76 -12.40 5.65
CA ARG A 310 -7.97 -13.24 5.56
C ARG A 310 -8.33 -13.58 4.13
N ALA A 311 -8.24 -12.61 3.21
CA ALA A 311 -8.51 -12.81 1.79
C ALA A 311 -7.51 -13.82 1.18
N ALA A 312 -6.22 -13.69 1.50
CA ALA A 312 -5.21 -14.65 1.08
C ALA A 312 -5.44 -16.05 1.69
N ALA A 313 -5.72 -16.13 3.00
CA ALA A 313 -5.93 -17.40 3.71
C ALA A 313 -7.12 -18.20 3.14
N LYS A 314 -8.23 -17.53 2.80
CA LYS A 314 -9.40 -18.16 2.16
C LYS A 314 -9.03 -18.87 0.86
N VAL A 315 -8.14 -18.29 0.06
CA VAL A 315 -7.67 -18.89 -1.20
C VAL A 315 -6.74 -20.08 -0.95
N VAL A 316 -5.90 -19.98 0.10
CA VAL A 316 -4.83 -20.91 0.42
C VAL A 316 -5.30 -22.16 1.17
N GLU A 317 -6.39 -22.07 1.92
CA GLU A 317 -6.87 -23.15 2.78
C GLU A 317 -6.98 -24.51 2.05
N GLY A 318 -6.34 -25.54 2.63
CA GLY A 318 -6.30 -26.89 2.08
C GLY A 318 -5.40 -27.09 0.85
N LYS A 319 -4.68 -26.06 0.38
CA LYS A 319 -3.80 -26.12 -0.80
C LYS A 319 -2.32 -26.05 -0.40
N LYS A 320 -1.42 -26.21 -1.37
CA LYS A 320 0.04 -26.16 -1.19
C LYS A 320 0.68 -25.24 -2.21
N VAL A 321 1.63 -24.43 -1.77
CA VAL A 321 2.45 -23.58 -2.65
C VAL A 321 3.14 -24.46 -3.70
N ASN A 322 3.18 -23.98 -4.94
CA ASN A 322 3.85 -24.66 -6.03
C ASN A 322 5.33 -24.88 -5.66
N PRO A 323 5.92 -26.07 -5.85
CA PRO A 323 7.30 -26.35 -5.46
C PRO A 323 8.36 -25.41 -6.08
N ARG A 324 8.03 -24.74 -7.19
CA ARG A 324 8.91 -23.76 -7.85
C ARG A 324 8.83 -22.35 -7.23
N VAL A 325 7.78 -22.06 -6.47
CA VAL A 325 7.51 -20.73 -5.92
C VAL A 325 8.00 -20.63 -4.48
N ASN A 326 8.81 -19.61 -4.20
CA ASN A 326 9.06 -19.16 -2.84
C ASN A 326 8.00 -18.11 -2.45
N ALA A 327 7.03 -18.50 -1.62
CA ALA A 327 5.95 -17.62 -1.22
C ALA A 327 6.11 -17.15 0.23
N MET A 328 5.88 -15.87 0.49
CA MET A 328 5.98 -15.28 1.82
C MET A 328 4.83 -14.36 2.14
N ILE A 329 4.48 -14.33 3.44
CA ILE A 329 3.49 -13.44 4.01
C ILE A 329 4.15 -12.59 5.09
N VAL A 330 3.99 -11.27 4.98
CA VAL A 330 4.53 -10.28 5.92
C VAL A 330 3.38 -9.44 6.49
N PRO A 331 3.01 -9.63 7.76
CA PRO A 331 2.05 -8.77 8.43
C PRO A 331 2.51 -7.31 8.46
N GLY A 332 1.57 -6.38 8.43
CA GLY A 332 1.84 -4.96 8.41
C GLY A 332 2.27 -4.37 9.75
N SER A 333 1.84 -4.99 10.86
CA SER A 333 2.22 -4.64 12.22
C SER A 333 2.17 -5.87 13.13
N GLY A 334 2.75 -5.76 14.32
CA GLY A 334 2.72 -6.81 15.34
C GLY A 334 1.31 -7.05 15.86
N LEU A 335 0.44 -6.02 15.90
CA LEU A 335 -0.97 -6.20 16.22
C LEU A 335 -1.72 -6.99 15.13
N VAL A 336 -1.44 -6.74 13.85
CA VAL A 336 -1.98 -7.58 12.75
C VAL A 336 -1.48 -9.01 12.86
N LYS A 337 -0.19 -9.20 13.18
CA LYS A 337 0.40 -10.53 13.36
C LYS A 337 -0.27 -11.29 14.50
N GLU A 338 -0.37 -10.67 15.67
CA GLU A 338 -1.04 -11.24 16.85
C GLU A 338 -2.49 -11.62 16.54
N GLN A 339 -3.21 -10.74 15.85
CA GLN A 339 -4.59 -11.03 15.44
C GLN A 339 -4.66 -12.20 14.44
N ALA A 340 -3.78 -12.23 13.44
CA ALA A 340 -3.75 -13.30 12.44
C ALA A 340 -3.42 -14.66 13.07
N GLU A 341 -2.51 -14.69 14.05
CA GLU A 341 -2.14 -15.89 14.80
C GLU A 341 -3.27 -16.35 15.74
N ALA A 342 -3.98 -15.41 16.38
CA ALA A 342 -5.17 -15.71 17.18
C ALA A 342 -6.32 -16.29 16.33
N GLU A 343 -6.47 -15.83 15.09
CA GLU A 343 -7.43 -16.35 14.12
C GLU A 343 -6.97 -17.65 13.43
N GLY A 344 -5.71 -18.07 13.64
CA GLY A 344 -5.13 -19.27 13.04
C GLY A 344 -4.76 -19.14 11.56
N LEU A 345 -4.68 -17.92 11.02
CA LEU A 345 -4.31 -17.67 9.62
C LEU A 345 -2.86 -18.06 9.35
N ASP A 346 -1.97 -17.83 10.32
CA ASP A 346 -0.56 -18.26 10.29
C ASP A 346 -0.43 -19.77 10.02
N LYS A 347 -1.27 -20.57 10.67
CA LYS A 347 -1.29 -22.04 10.53
C LYS A 347 -1.72 -22.45 9.12
N ILE A 348 -2.69 -21.75 8.52
CA ILE A 348 -3.11 -21.99 7.13
C ILE A 348 -1.94 -21.73 6.19
N PHE A 349 -1.26 -20.59 6.34
CA PHE A 349 -0.12 -20.22 5.52
C PHE A 349 1.07 -21.17 5.67
N LEU A 350 1.45 -21.49 6.91
CA LEU A 350 2.52 -22.45 7.21
C LEU A 350 2.19 -23.84 6.68
N ALA A 351 0.94 -24.29 6.85
CA ALA A 351 0.49 -25.58 6.31
C ALA A 351 0.58 -25.59 4.78
N ALA A 352 0.29 -24.49 4.09
CA ALA A 352 0.43 -24.41 2.64
C ALA A 352 1.88 -24.31 2.16
N GLY A 353 2.82 -23.96 3.04
CA GLY A 353 4.24 -23.80 2.71
C GLY A 353 4.67 -22.35 2.45
N PHE A 354 3.88 -21.38 2.87
CA PHE A 354 4.32 -19.99 2.90
C PHE A 354 5.29 -19.75 4.06
N ASP A 355 6.24 -18.85 3.83
CA ASP A 355 7.10 -18.30 4.87
C ASP A 355 6.36 -17.21 5.65
N TRP A 356 6.03 -17.48 6.91
CA TRP A 356 5.36 -16.56 7.82
C TRP A 356 6.38 -15.67 8.53
N ARG A 357 6.37 -14.37 8.21
CA ARG A 357 7.41 -13.41 8.60
C ARG A 357 7.01 -12.52 9.79
N GLU A 358 7.97 -11.73 10.23
CA GLU A 358 7.82 -10.64 11.20
C GLU A 358 7.43 -9.33 10.52
N PRO A 359 6.75 -8.39 11.20
CA PRO A 359 6.22 -7.19 10.56
C PRO A 359 7.29 -6.21 10.10
N GLY A 360 7.12 -5.64 8.90
CA GLY A 360 8.01 -4.61 8.34
C GLY A 360 7.78 -4.36 6.85
N CYS A 361 8.47 -3.36 6.28
CA CYS A 361 8.32 -3.01 4.86
C CYS A 361 8.76 -4.14 3.91
N SER A 362 9.74 -4.96 4.31
CA SER A 362 10.21 -6.12 3.55
C SER A 362 10.54 -5.78 2.08
N MET A 363 10.19 -6.67 1.16
CA MET A 363 10.40 -6.53 -0.28
C MET A 363 9.72 -5.30 -0.89
N CYS A 364 8.82 -4.61 -0.18
CA CYS A 364 8.19 -3.39 -0.71
C CYS A 364 9.21 -2.29 -1.04
N LEU A 365 10.29 -2.19 -0.25
CA LEU A 365 11.43 -1.30 -0.51
C LEU A 365 12.74 -2.06 -0.71
N ALA A 366 12.82 -3.32 -0.21
CA ALA A 366 14.03 -4.15 -0.33
C ALA A 366 15.29 -3.50 0.27
N MET A 367 15.13 -2.66 1.30
CA MET A 367 16.26 -2.14 2.09
C MET A 367 16.81 -3.18 3.06
N ASN A 368 15.98 -4.12 3.51
CA ASN A 368 16.40 -5.25 4.32
C ASN A 368 16.87 -6.44 3.45
N ASP A 369 17.02 -7.62 4.06
CA ASP A 369 17.49 -8.83 3.40
C ASP A 369 16.46 -9.46 2.44
N ASP A 370 15.20 -9.00 2.48
CA ASP A 370 14.15 -9.49 1.61
C ASP A 370 14.27 -8.84 0.23
N ARG A 371 14.97 -9.52 -0.68
CA ARG A 371 15.21 -9.04 -2.06
C ARG A 371 14.98 -10.14 -3.08
N LEU A 372 14.56 -9.73 -4.27
CA LEU A 372 14.59 -10.56 -5.47
C LEU A 372 16.02 -10.72 -5.98
N LYS A 373 16.33 -11.93 -6.42
CA LYS A 373 17.52 -12.21 -7.20
C LYS A 373 17.36 -11.67 -8.63
N PRO A 374 18.46 -11.41 -9.35
CA PRO A 374 18.38 -11.03 -10.76
C PRO A 374 17.51 -11.99 -11.56
N HIS A 375 16.54 -11.43 -12.28
CA HIS A 375 15.58 -12.11 -13.15
C HIS A 375 14.52 -12.98 -12.45
N GLU A 376 14.54 -13.08 -11.12
CA GLU A 376 13.47 -13.71 -10.34
C GLU A 376 12.17 -12.91 -10.54
N ARG A 377 11.07 -13.62 -10.82
CA ARG A 377 9.76 -13.03 -11.07
C ARG A 377 8.82 -13.18 -9.87
N CYS A 378 8.27 -12.06 -9.44
CA CYS A 378 7.44 -11.94 -8.26
C CYS A 378 6.02 -11.47 -8.59
N ALA A 379 5.01 -12.16 -8.06
CA ALA A 379 3.71 -11.54 -7.82
C ALA A 379 3.71 -10.87 -6.43
N SER A 380 3.53 -9.56 -6.41
CA SER A 380 3.70 -8.72 -5.22
C SER A 380 2.43 -7.93 -4.93
N THR A 381 2.03 -7.89 -3.66
CA THR A 381 0.94 -7.02 -3.20
C THR A 381 1.42 -5.61 -2.84
N SER A 382 2.68 -5.27 -3.15
CA SER A 382 3.22 -3.91 -3.00
C SER A 382 2.55 -2.91 -3.97
N ASN A 383 3.00 -1.67 -3.93
CA ASN A 383 2.50 -0.56 -4.76
C ASN A 383 3.46 -0.15 -5.89
N ARG A 384 4.72 -0.60 -5.89
CA ARG A 384 5.73 -0.23 -6.89
C ARG A 384 6.43 -1.44 -7.48
N ASN A 385 6.57 -1.43 -8.80
CA ASN A 385 7.31 -2.40 -9.62
C ASN A 385 8.36 -1.73 -10.53
N PHE A 386 8.79 -0.50 -10.22
CA PHE A 386 9.90 0.14 -10.92
C PHE A 386 11.16 -0.73 -10.90
N GLU A 387 11.98 -0.60 -11.95
CA GLU A 387 13.20 -1.38 -12.10
C GLU A 387 14.10 -1.26 -10.86
N GLY A 388 14.51 -2.40 -10.31
CA GLY A 388 15.38 -2.45 -9.13
C GLY A 388 14.65 -2.29 -7.79
N ARG A 389 13.34 -2.00 -7.78
CA ARG A 389 12.59 -1.66 -6.56
C ARG A 389 12.60 -2.75 -5.50
N GLN A 390 12.38 -4.02 -5.90
CA GLN A 390 12.37 -5.16 -4.98
C GLN A 390 13.70 -5.93 -5.00
N GLY A 391 14.74 -5.39 -5.64
CA GLY A 391 16.01 -6.07 -5.85
C GLY A 391 16.58 -5.83 -7.25
N PHE A 392 17.91 -5.86 -7.38
CA PHE A 392 18.59 -5.62 -8.65
C PHE A 392 18.13 -6.62 -9.73
N LYS A 393 17.60 -6.10 -10.84
CA LYS A 393 17.02 -6.87 -11.97
C LYS A 393 15.86 -7.81 -11.58
N GLY A 394 15.22 -7.62 -10.43
CA GLY A 394 14.03 -8.37 -10.04
C GLY A 394 12.79 -7.94 -10.84
N ARG A 395 11.95 -8.89 -11.27
CA ARG A 395 10.77 -8.64 -12.10
C ARG A 395 9.51 -8.70 -11.26
N THR A 396 8.78 -7.60 -11.16
CA THR A 396 7.67 -7.50 -10.21
C THR A 396 6.36 -7.23 -10.92
N HIS A 397 5.33 -7.98 -10.55
CA HIS A 397 3.95 -7.80 -10.98
C HIS A 397 3.09 -7.41 -9.78
N LEU A 398 2.41 -6.27 -9.85
CA LEU A 398 1.51 -5.78 -8.83
C LEU A 398 0.15 -6.45 -8.98
N VAL A 399 -0.32 -7.06 -7.90
CA VAL A 399 -1.61 -7.77 -7.85
C VAL A 399 -2.29 -7.60 -6.47
N SER A 400 -3.55 -8.04 -6.38
CA SER A 400 -4.28 -8.13 -5.10
C SER A 400 -3.80 -9.32 -4.25
N PRO A 401 -4.07 -9.34 -2.92
CA PRO A 401 -3.69 -10.44 -2.04
C PRO A 401 -4.25 -11.81 -2.45
N ALA A 402 -5.53 -11.85 -2.84
CA ALA A 402 -6.16 -13.09 -3.30
C ALA A 402 -5.49 -13.61 -4.59
N MET A 403 -5.22 -12.72 -5.55
CA MET A 403 -4.50 -13.06 -6.78
C MET A 403 -3.09 -13.58 -6.50
N ALA A 404 -2.32 -12.90 -5.66
CA ALA A 404 -0.98 -13.33 -5.25
C ALA A 404 -1.02 -14.73 -4.60
N ALA A 405 -1.99 -14.95 -3.70
CA ALA A 405 -2.17 -16.22 -3.03
C ALA A 405 -2.50 -17.36 -4.02
N ALA A 406 -3.44 -17.16 -4.93
CA ALA A 406 -3.76 -18.16 -5.95
C ALA A 406 -2.58 -18.43 -6.88
N ALA A 407 -1.87 -17.39 -7.29
CA ALA A 407 -0.70 -17.51 -8.14
C ALA A 407 0.46 -18.26 -7.45
N ALA A 408 0.59 -18.15 -6.12
CA ALA A 408 1.56 -18.94 -5.36
C ALA A 408 1.28 -20.45 -5.41
N ILE A 409 -0.01 -20.83 -5.39
CA ILE A 409 -0.44 -22.23 -5.49
C ILE A 409 -0.29 -22.74 -6.93
N ALA A 410 -0.69 -21.94 -7.93
CA ALA A 410 -0.63 -22.31 -9.33
C ALA A 410 0.80 -22.34 -9.90
N GLY A 411 1.66 -21.41 -9.46
CA GLY A 411 2.98 -21.16 -10.06
C GLY A 411 2.98 -20.21 -11.25
N HIS A 412 1.83 -19.62 -11.57
CA HIS A 412 1.59 -18.63 -12.62
C HIS A 412 0.33 -17.84 -12.29
N PHE A 413 0.03 -16.75 -13.01
CA PHE A 413 -1.23 -16.01 -12.79
C PHE A 413 -2.45 -16.82 -13.22
N VAL A 414 -3.54 -16.65 -12.48
CA VAL A 414 -4.81 -17.35 -12.69
C VAL A 414 -5.97 -16.40 -12.52
N ASP A 415 -7.09 -16.67 -13.15
CA ASP A 415 -8.30 -15.91 -12.86
C ASP A 415 -8.82 -16.25 -11.47
N ILE A 416 -8.71 -15.31 -10.53
CA ILE A 416 -9.09 -15.52 -9.13
C ILE A 416 -10.57 -15.86 -8.96
N ARG A 417 -11.41 -15.52 -9.94
CA ARG A 417 -12.85 -15.82 -9.93
C ARG A 417 -13.13 -17.32 -10.02
N ASP A 418 -12.18 -18.11 -10.55
CA ASP A 418 -12.27 -19.56 -10.65
C ASP A 418 -11.70 -20.27 -9.41
N TRP A 419 -11.14 -19.52 -8.44
CA TRP A 419 -10.43 -20.03 -7.28
C TRP A 419 -11.25 -19.82 -6.01
N LYS A 420 -12.05 -20.83 -5.66
CA LYS A 420 -12.82 -20.86 -4.41
C LYS A 420 -12.08 -21.55 -3.27
#